data_AF-A0A7Z9KU42-F1
#
_entry.id   AF-A0A7Z9KU42-F1
#
_cell.length_a   1.000
_cell.length_b   1.000
_cell.length_c   1.000
_cell.angle_alpha   90.00
_cell.angle_beta   90.00
_cell.angle_gamma   90.00
#
_symmetry.space_group_name_H-M   'P 1'
#
loop_
_entity.id
_entity.type
_entity.pdbx_description
1 polymer ?
#
loop_
_entity_poly.entity_id
_entity_poly.type
_entity_poly.pdbx_seq_one_letter_code
_entity_poly.pdbx_strand_id
1 'polypeptide(L)'
;MGLLVIHGDTVALSRCGHELYTGGALDLSSSEAALGDYSRLDAVISGGGPSCDKDGNSRVTEGGVREHNPQNARKFMDMLYRRSEHSAVETSRWIKTVLPGGGQLLDLGGGHGRYGDALTDAGFNVTLYDRPVCVEIAQERYGSKLNMLTGDFMNDDLGGPYNVALLSNIVHGLGPQENRRLLTRLYDAMA
;
A
#
# COMPACT_ATOMS: atom_id res chain seq x y z
N MET A 1 12.28 14.71 -21.51
CA MET A 1 11.70 15.93 -20.89
C MET A 1 12.61 17.16 -20.93
N GLY A 2 13.85 17.09 -21.44
CA GLY A 2 14.70 18.29 -21.56
C GLY A 2 15.17 18.91 -20.24
N LEU A 3 15.01 18.18 -19.12
CA LEU A 3 15.36 18.66 -17.77
C LEU A 3 16.84 18.49 -17.43
N LEU A 4 17.57 17.69 -18.21
CA LEU A 4 18.98 17.39 -18.01
C LEU A 4 19.76 17.72 -19.27
N VAL A 5 21.01 18.11 -19.09
CA VAL A 5 22.02 18.23 -20.15
C VAL A 5 23.16 17.29 -19.82
N ILE A 6 23.64 16.57 -20.83
CA ILE A 6 24.73 15.61 -20.72
C ILE A 6 25.91 16.13 -21.54
N HIS A 7 27.07 16.27 -20.90
CA HIS A 7 28.32 16.68 -21.54
C HIS A 7 29.43 15.70 -21.14
N GLY A 8 29.77 14.80 -22.06
CA GLY A 8 30.65 13.67 -21.75
C GLY A 8 30.04 12.84 -20.60
N ASP A 9 30.82 12.64 -19.55
CA ASP A 9 30.41 11.89 -18.35
C ASP A 9 29.72 12.76 -17.28
N THR A 10 29.48 14.04 -17.58
CA THR A 10 28.82 14.97 -16.65
C THR A 10 27.35 15.12 -17.00
N VAL A 11 26.49 14.99 -15.99
CA VAL A 11 25.04 15.25 -16.08
C VAL A 11 24.69 16.43 -15.18
N ALA A 12 23.97 17.41 -15.71
CA ALA A 12 23.51 18.57 -14.96
C ALA A 12 22.04 18.89 -15.30
N LEU A 13 21.38 19.67 -14.45
CA LEU A 13 20.08 20.26 -14.80
C LEU A 13 20.26 21.18 -16.02
N SER A 14 19.33 21.08 -16.97
CA SER A 14 19.20 22.09 -18.02
C SER A 14 18.75 23.41 -17.42
N ARG A 15 18.80 24.50 -18.19
CA ARG A 15 18.26 25.78 -17.75
C ARG A 15 16.80 25.65 -17.27
N CYS A 16 15.96 24.97 -18.05
CA CYS A 16 14.56 24.71 -17.68
C CYS A 16 14.45 23.84 -16.42
N GLY A 17 15.28 22.79 -16.29
CA GLY A 17 15.33 21.97 -15.09
C GLY A 17 15.74 22.77 -13.84
N HIS A 18 16.72 23.66 -13.99
CA HIS A 18 17.19 24.53 -12.92
C HIS A 18 16.12 25.53 -12.50
N GLU A 19 15.46 26.21 -13.45
CA GLU A 19 14.37 27.15 -13.18
C GLU A 19 13.21 26.46 -12.44
N LEU A 20 12.82 25.24 -12.85
CA LEU A 20 11.79 24.45 -12.18
C LEU A 20 12.21 24.02 -10.77
N TYR A 21 13.47 23.63 -10.58
CA TYR A 21 14.02 23.26 -9.27
C TYR A 21 14.04 24.46 -8.31
N THR A 22 14.64 25.58 -8.73
CA THR A 22 14.72 26.79 -7.89
C THR A 22 13.35 27.42 -7.64
N GLY A 23 12.41 27.26 -8.57
CA GLY A 23 11.02 27.70 -8.42
C GLY A 23 10.16 26.77 -7.56
N GLY A 24 10.70 25.66 -7.06
CA GLY A 24 9.97 24.69 -6.23
C GLY A 24 8.99 23.79 -6.99
N ALA A 25 8.91 23.92 -8.32
CA ALA A 25 8.06 23.08 -9.17
C ALA A 25 8.65 21.69 -9.40
N LEU A 26 9.97 21.53 -9.21
CA LEU A 26 10.68 20.26 -9.21
C LEU A 26 11.33 20.01 -7.84
N ASP A 27 10.55 19.49 -6.89
CA ASP A 27 11.09 19.09 -5.58
C ASP A 27 11.85 17.76 -5.71
N LEU A 28 13.16 17.79 -5.45
CA LEU A 28 14.03 16.62 -5.51
C LEU A 28 14.33 16.01 -4.14
N SER A 29 13.89 16.62 -3.03
CA SER A 29 14.25 16.20 -1.66
C SER A 29 13.99 14.71 -1.39
N SER A 30 12.82 14.22 -1.82
CA SER A 30 12.45 12.80 -1.70
C SER A 30 13.31 11.89 -2.58
N SER A 31 13.68 12.36 -3.77
CA SER A 31 14.52 11.60 -4.71
C SER A 31 15.96 11.52 -4.23
N GLU A 32 16.51 12.62 -3.70
CA GLU A 32 17.84 12.67 -3.10
C GLU A 32 17.94 11.75 -1.89
N ALA A 33 16.93 11.76 -1.01
CA ALA A 33 16.87 10.84 0.12
C ALA A 33 16.86 9.38 -0.33
N ALA A 34 16.02 9.03 -1.32
CA ALA A 34 15.93 7.68 -1.85
C ALA A 34 17.23 7.22 -2.52
N LEU A 35 17.85 8.06 -3.35
CA LEU A 35 19.15 7.77 -3.98
C LEU A 35 20.26 7.62 -2.94
N GLY A 36 20.21 8.45 -1.90
CA GLY A 36 21.08 8.32 -0.74
C GLY A 36 20.91 6.97 -0.05
N ASP A 37 19.70 6.47 0.11
CA ASP A 37 19.44 5.14 0.68
C ASP A 37 19.95 4.02 -0.24
N TYR A 38 19.78 4.16 -1.56
CA TYR A 38 20.25 3.17 -2.52
C TYR A 38 21.77 3.06 -2.64
N SER A 39 22.51 4.12 -2.32
CA SER A 39 23.98 4.04 -2.30
C SER A 39 24.52 3.12 -1.19
N ARG A 40 23.66 2.67 -0.26
CA ARG A 40 23.96 1.74 0.84
C ARG A 40 23.34 0.35 0.64
N LEU A 41 23.02 -0.03 -0.61
CA LEU A 41 22.46 -1.34 -0.92
C LEU A 41 23.43 -2.50 -0.64
N ASP A 42 24.73 -2.25 -0.60
CA ASP A 42 25.75 -3.25 -0.27
C ASP A 42 25.50 -3.93 1.08
N ALA A 43 25.07 -3.15 2.08
CA ALA A 43 24.69 -3.67 3.40
C ALA A 43 23.47 -4.59 3.34
N VAL A 44 22.47 -4.22 2.54
CA VAL A 44 21.26 -5.04 2.31
C VAL A 44 21.58 -6.32 1.57
N ILE A 45 22.44 -6.25 0.54
CA ILE A 45 22.86 -7.41 -0.25
C ILE A 45 23.65 -8.39 0.61
N SER A 46 24.55 -7.88 1.45
CA SER A 46 25.47 -8.71 2.24
C SER A 46 24.84 -9.27 3.51
N GLY A 47 24.03 -8.46 4.20
CA GLY A 47 23.46 -8.78 5.52
C GLY A 47 21.96 -9.09 5.51
N GLY A 48 21.28 -8.84 4.40
CA GLY A 48 19.82 -8.88 4.32
C GLY A 48 19.16 -7.69 5.03
N GLY A 49 17.82 -7.73 5.11
CA GLY A 49 17.04 -6.72 5.82
C GLY A 49 16.67 -5.48 4.99
N PRO A 50 16.01 -4.49 5.60
CA PRO A 50 15.63 -3.22 4.98
C PRO A 50 16.87 -2.36 4.68
N SER A 51 16.77 -1.43 3.73
CA SER A 51 17.75 -0.35 3.64
C SER A 51 17.67 0.56 4.87
N CYS A 52 18.77 1.24 5.19
CA CYS A 52 18.82 2.24 6.26
C CYS A 52 19.10 3.63 5.70
N ASP A 53 18.57 4.64 6.38
CA ASP A 53 18.90 6.02 6.08
C ASP A 53 20.32 6.40 6.51
N LYS A 54 20.71 7.64 6.22
CA LYS A 54 22.06 8.15 6.52
C LYS A 54 22.39 8.15 8.02
N ASP A 55 21.35 8.16 8.86
CA ASP A 55 21.47 8.19 10.32
C ASP A 55 21.38 6.77 10.92
N GLY A 56 21.28 5.74 10.07
CA GLY A 56 21.21 4.34 10.47
C GLY A 56 19.79 3.85 10.80
N ASN A 57 18.76 4.66 10.58
CA ASN A 57 17.39 4.25 10.86
C ASN A 57 16.88 3.31 9.75
N SER A 58 16.27 2.21 10.17
CA SER A 58 15.62 1.25 9.27
C SER A 58 14.53 1.91 8.41
N ARG A 59 14.52 1.59 7.12
CA ARG A 59 13.44 1.93 6.18
C ARG A 59 12.32 0.88 6.14
N VAL A 60 12.24 0.00 7.14
CA VAL A 60 11.04 -0.84 7.31
C VAL A 60 9.83 0.07 7.33
N THR A 61 8.87 -0.25 6.47
CA THR A 61 7.63 0.50 6.38
C THR A 61 6.59 -0.15 7.28
N GLU A 62 5.80 0.65 7.98
CA GLU A 62 4.57 0.20 8.64
C GLU A 62 3.42 0.04 7.61
N GLY A 63 3.69 -0.59 6.46
CA GLY A 63 2.68 -0.77 5.40
C GLY A 63 2.46 0.43 4.48
N GLY A 64 3.49 1.25 4.23
CA GLY A 64 3.44 2.40 3.31
C GLY A 64 2.63 3.61 3.80
N VAL A 65 1.75 3.42 4.79
CA VAL A 65 0.92 4.45 5.41
C VAL A 65 1.54 4.87 6.74
N ARG A 66 1.82 6.16 6.90
CA ARG A 66 2.29 6.72 8.17
C ARG A 66 1.15 7.52 8.80
N GLU A 67 0.53 7.00 9.85
CA GLU A 67 -0.63 7.63 10.50
C GLU A 67 -0.33 9.05 11.01
N HIS A 68 0.91 9.28 11.44
CA HIS A 68 1.39 10.58 11.91
C HIS A 68 1.47 11.65 10.80
N ASN A 69 1.19 11.30 9.53
CA ASN A 69 1.06 12.25 8.44
C ASN A 69 -0.11 11.88 7.50
N PRO A 70 -1.36 12.26 7.87
CA PRO A 70 -2.57 11.91 7.12
C PRO A 70 -2.57 12.43 5.67
N GLN A 71 -1.95 13.57 5.41
CA GLN A 71 -1.88 14.16 4.07
C GLN A 71 -1.02 13.30 3.13
N ASN A 72 0.11 12.79 3.63
CA ASN A 72 0.94 11.85 2.87
C ASN A 72 0.27 10.49 2.72
N ALA A 73 -0.41 10.00 3.77
CA ALA A 73 -1.23 8.79 3.68
C ALA A 73 -2.28 8.90 2.56
N ARG A 74 -3.02 10.02 2.48
CA ARG A 74 -3.96 10.28 1.39
C ARG A 74 -3.28 10.30 0.03
N LYS A 75 -2.16 11.02 -0.14
CA LYS A 75 -1.43 11.04 -1.42
C LYS A 75 -1.00 9.64 -1.87
N PHE A 76 -0.51 8.83 -0.93
CA PHE A 76 -0.13 7.44 -1.18
C PHE A 76 -1.34 6.60 -1.58
N MET A 77 -2.46 6.71 -0.86
CA MET A 77 -3.70 6.02 -1.18
C MET A 77 -4.29 6.44 -2.52
N ASP A 78 -4.23 7.71 -2.88
CA ASP A 78 -4.67 8.20 -4.19
C ASP A 78 -3.80 7.65 -5.33
N MET A 79 -2.50 7.51 -5.10
CA MET A 79 -1.58 6.87 -6.05
C MET A 79 -1.93 5.37 -6.22
N LEU A 80 -2.12 4.64 -5.13
CA LEU A 80 -2.51 3.22 -5.17
C LEU A 80 -3.88 3.03 -5.82
N TYR A 81 -4.84 3.90 -5.51
CA TYR A 81 -6.18 3.90 -6.08
C TYR A 81 -6.14 4.00 -7.61
N ARG A 82 -5.37 4.95 -8.16
CA ARG A 82 -5.22 5.10 -9.62
C ARG A 82 -4.61 3.86 -10.27
N ARG A 83 -3.65 3.22 -9.60
CA ARG A 83 -2.95 2.03 -10.13
C ARG A 83 -3.80 0.75 -10.07
N SER A 84 -4.76 0.68 -9.16
CA SER A 84 -5.53 -0.54 -8.89
C SER A 84 -6.79 -0.72 -9.75
N GLU A 85 -7.09 0.21 -10.67
CA GLU A 85 -8.32 0.18 -11.49
C GLU A 85 -8.55 -1.16 -12.19
N HIS A 86 -7.58 -1.58 -12.99
CA HIS A 86 -7.66 -2.81 -13.75
C HIS A 86 -7.58 -4.04 -12.82
N SER A 87 -6.64 -4.03 -11.88
CA SER A 87 -6.42 -5.17 -10.98
C SER A 87 -7.62 -5.49 -10.10
N ALA A 88 -8.33 -4.49 -9.59
CA ALA A 88 -9.53 -4.70 -8.77
C ALA A 88 -10.65 -5.39 -9.56
N VAL A 89 -10.88 -4.97 -10.80
CA VAL A 89 -11.88 -5.57 -11.70
C VAL A 89 -11.53 -7.01 -12.04
N GLU A 90 -10.28 -7.28 -12.43
CA GLU A 90 -9.88 -8.65 -12.78
C GLU A 90 -9.88 -9.58 -11.57
N THR A 91 -9.51 -9.06 -10.39
CA THR A 91 -9.56 -9.83 -9.14
C THR A 91 -11.00 -10.21 -8.79
N SER A 92 -11.95 -9.27 -8.85
CA SER A 92 -13.35 -9.57 -8.55
C SER A 92 -13.98 -10.53 -9.57
N ARG A 93 -13.66 -10.38 -10.86
CA ARG A 93 -14.05 -11.33 -11.90
C ARG A 93 -13.53 -12.73 -11.61
N TRP A 94 -12.24 -12.86 -11.30
CA TRP A 94 -11.64 -14.17 -11.02
C TRP A 94 -12.26 -14.81 -9.77
N ILE A 95 -12.38 -14.07 -8.66
CA ILE A 95 -12.98 -14.56 -7.41
C ILE A 95 -14.40 -15.09 -7.65
N LYS A 96 -15.20 -14.40 -8.47
CA LYS A 96 -16.57 -14.82 -8.82
C LYS A 96 -16.63 -16.16 -9.58
N THR A 97 -15.54 -16.57 -10.23
CA THR A 97 -15.48 -17.89 -10.92
C THR A 97 -15.14 -19.05 -9.98
N VAL A 98 -14.48 -18.76 -8.87
CA VAL A 98 -14.01 -19.78 -7.92
C VAL A 98 -14.84 -19.86 -6.64
N LEU A 99 -15.58 -18.80 -6.30
CA LEU A 99 -16.47 -18.75 -5.14
C LEU A 99 -17.90 -18.36 -5.54
N PRO A 100 -18.93 -19.02 -4.97
CA PRO A 100 -20.30 -18.55 -5.12
C PRO A 100 -20.46 -17.18 -4.46
N GLY A 101 -21.25 -16.29 -5.07
CA GLY A 101 -21.60 -15.01 -4.47
C GLY A 101 -22.40 -15.15 -3.16
N GLY A 102 -22.51 -14.07 -2.40
CA GLY A 102 -23.28 -13.99 -1.15
C GLY A 102 -22.50 -14.31 0.13
N GLY A 103 -21.24 -14.73 0.03
CA GLY A 103 -20.37 -14.98 1.18
C GLY A 103 -19.85 -13.71 1.87
N GLN A 104 -19.39 -13.88 3.11
CA GLN A 104 -18.67 -12.85 3.88
C GLN A 104 -17.20 -12.81 3.41
N LEU A 105 -16.73 -11.66 2.94
CA LEU A 105 -15.37 -11.46 2.46
C LEU A 105 -14.65 -10.41 3.31
N LEU A 106 -13.45 -10.74 3.76
CA LEU A 106 -12.55 -9.81 4.42
C LEU A 106 -11.58 -9.19 3.40
N ASP A 107 -11.63 -7.88 3.20
CA ASP A 107 -10.61 -7.12 2.47
C ASP A 107 -9.57 -6.60 3.49
N LEU A 108 -8.57 -7.44 3.77
CA LEU A 108 -7.57 -7.21 4.80
C LEU A 108 -6.48 -6.26 4.28
N GLY A 109 -6.32 -5.13 4.96
CA GLY A 109 -5.48 -4.04 4.48
C GLY A 109 -6.02 -3.42 3.19
N GLY A 110 -7.35 -3.32 3.08
CA GLY A 110 -8.06 -2.88 1.86
C GLY A 110 -7.78 -1.43 1.45
N GLY A 111 -7.10 -0.65 2.31
CA GLY A 111 -6.58 0.67 2.01
C GLY A 111 -7.64 1.62 1.49
N HIS A 112 -7.52 1.99 0.21
CA HIS A 112 -8.46 2.90 -0.46
C HIS A 112 -9.82 2.28 -0.78
N GLY A 113 -10.05 0.98 -0.55
CA GLY A 113 -11.35 0.30 -0.61
C GLY A 113 -11.84 -0.13 -2.00
N ARG A 114 -11.03 -0.01 -3.05
CA ARG A 114 -11.48 -0.29 -4.43
C ARG A 114 -11.68 -1.78 -4.70
N TYR A 115 -10.86 -2.64 -4.09
CA TYR A 115 -11.05 -4.09 -4.20
C TYR A 115 -12.34 -4.51 -3.51
N GLY A 116 -12.57 -4.04 -2.28
CA GLY A 116 -13.84 -4.25 -1.59
C GLY A 116 -15.06 -3.79 -2.40
N ASP A 117 -15.05 -2.58 -2.96
CA ASP A 117 -16.17 -2.08 -3.81
C ASP A 117 -16.43 -2.99 -5.02
N ALA A 118 -15.38 -3.38 -5.73
CA ALA A 118 -15.50 -4.29 -6.87
C ALA A 118 -16.04 -5.68 -6.48
N LEU A 119 -15.78 -6.14 -5.26
CA LEU A 119 -16.27 -7.41 -4.72
C LEU A 119 -17.70 -7.31 -4.20
N THR A 120 -18.09 -6.17 -3.60
CA THR A 120 -19.49 -5.87 -3.31
C THR A 120 -20.32 -5.90 -4.59
N ASP A 121 -19.85 -5.27 -5.68
CA ASP A 121 -20.53 -5.30 -6.98
C ASP A 121 -20.55 -6.73 -7.60
N ALA A 122 -19.60 -7.59 -7.22
CA ALA A 122 -19.61 -9.00 -7.60
C ALA A 122 -20.58 -9.88 -6.79
N GLY A 123 -21.19 -9.32 -5.73
CA GLY A 123 -22.21 -9.95 -4.90
C GLY A 123 -21.72 -10.48 -3.55
N PHE A 124 -20.55 -10.04 -3.06
CA PHE A 124 -20.04 -10.43 -1.74
C PHE A 124 -20.43 -9.40 -0.66
N ASN A 125 -20.55 -9.85 0.58
CA ASN A 125 -20.67 -8.97 1.74
C ASN A 125 -19.27 -8.66 2.25
N VAL A 126 -18.74 -7.48 1.91
CA VAL A 126 -17.34 -7.14 2.18
C VAL A 126 -17.18 -6.37 3.48
N THR A 127 -16.25 -6.83 4.31
CA THR A 127 -15.68 -6.05 5.42
C THR A 127 -14.27 -5.61 5.06
N LEU A 128 -14.05 -4.30 4.94
CA LEU A 128 -12.71 -3.74 4.84
C LEU A 128 -12.13 -3.59 6.23
N TYR A 129 -10.93 -4.14 6.44
CA TYR A 129 -10.19 -3.97 7.68
C TYR A 129 -8.84 -3.30 7.40
N ASP A 130 -8.65 -2.08 7.87
CA ASP A 130 -7.36 -1.39 7.83
C ASP A 130 -7.14 -0.49 9.07
N ARG A 131 -6.02 0.23 9.08
CA ARG A 131 -5.70 1.30 10.03
C ARG A 131 -6.73 2.44 9.94
N PRO A 132 -6.97 3.19 11.03
CA PRO A 132 -7.96 4.29 11.08
C PRO A 132 -7.92 5.24 9.89
N VAL A 133 -6.74 5.74 9.53
CA VAL A 133 -6.60 6.69 8.42
C VAL A 133 -7.01 6.08 7.06
N CYS A 134 -6.77 4.79 6.84
CA CYS A 134 -7.18 4.09 5.62
C CYS A 134 -8.69 3.88 5.58
N VAL A 135 -9.28 3.51 6.71
CA VAL A 135 -10.73 3.30 6.83
C VAL A 135 -11.48 4.61 6.58
N GLU A 136 -11.02 5.74 7.13
CA GLU A 136 -11.58 7.07 6.83
C GLU A 136 -11.53 7.37 5.32
N ILE A 137 -10.39 7.07 4.68
CA ILE A 137 -10.18 7.26 3.24
C ILE A 137 -11.16 6.43 2.41
N ALA A 138 -11.40 5.17 2.80
CA ALA A 138 -12.35 4.29 2.14
C ALA A 138 -13.80 4.73 2.38
N GLN A 139 -14.13 5.17 3.61
CA GLN A 139 -15.45 5.66 4.01
C GLN A 139 -15.86 6.88 3.17
N GLU A 140 -14.94 7.82 2.94
CA GLU A 140 -15.17 8.98 2.06
C GLU A 140 -15.48 8.57 0.61
N ARG A 141 -14.88 7.48 0.12
CA ARG A 141 -15.00 7.03 -1.27
C ARG A 141 -16.24 6.19 -1.51
N TYR A 142 -16.55 5.29 -0.59
CA TYR A 142 -17.52 4.20 -0.81
C TYR A 142 -18.69 4.20 0.16
N GLY A 143 -18.65 5.03 1.20
CA GLY A 143 -19.79 5.19 2.09
C GLY A 143 -20.20 3.85 2.73
N SER A 144 -21.50 3.58 2.72
CA SER A 144 -22.11 2.36 3.28
C SER A 144 -22.06 1.14 2.35
N LYS A 145 -21.34 1.17 1.21
CA LYS A 145 -21.17 -0.02 0.36
C LYS A 145 -20.30 -1.11 1.01
N LEU A 146 -19.48 -0.74 2.00
CA LEU A 146 -18.56 -1.63 2.69
C LEU A 146 -18.88 -1.62 4.18
N ASN A 147 -18.81 -2.79 4.80
CA ASN A 147 -18.61 -2.85 6.24
C ASN A 147 -17.17 -2.46 6.53
N MET A 148 -16.92 -1.80 7.66
CA MET A 148 -15.58 -1.30 7.99
C MET A 148 -15.20 -1.70 9.41
N LEU A 149 -13.98 -2.21 9.54
CA LEU A 149 -13.32 -2.54 10.79
C LEU A 149 -12.00 -1.76 10.84
N THR A 150 -11.71 -1.18 12.00
CA THR A 150 -10.54 -0.33 12.22
C THR A 150 -9.67 -0.94 13.32
N GLY A 151 -8.36 -0.99 13.11
CA GLY A 151 -7.42 -1.53 14.09
C GLY A 151 -6.11 -2.03 13.48
N ASP A 152 -5.36 -2.79 14.27
CA ASP A 152 -4.16 -3.49 13.85
C ASP A 152 -4.45 -4.99 13.64
N PHE A 153 -4.61 -5.43 12.40
CA PHE A 153 -4.92 -6.84 12.11
C PHE A 153 -3.88 -7.85 12.61
N MET A 154 -2.66 -7.42 12.93
CA MET A 154 -1.63 -8.30 13.50
C MET A 154 -1.92 -8.63 14.97
N ASN A 155 -2.64 -7.75 15.67
CA ASN A 155 -2.82 -7.80 17.12
C ASN A 155 -4.29 -7.89 17.53
N ASP A 156 -5.15 -7.10 16.91
CA ASP A 156 -6.56 -6.94 17.23
C ASP A 156 -7.46 -7.97 16.52
N ASP A 157 -8.64 -8.22 17.08
CA ASP A 157 -9.62 -9.17 16.54
C ASP A 157 -9.91 -8.90 15.05
N LEU A 158 -9.90 -9.97 14.25
CA LEU A 158 -10.20 -9.91 12.81
C LEU A 158 -11.70 -9.82 12.55
N GLY A 159 -12.54 -10.14 13.53
CA GLY A 159 -13.99 -10.27 13.36
C GLY A 159 -14.35 -11.57 12.65
N GLY A 160 -15.54 -11.61 12.04
CA GLY A 160 -16.01 -12.75 11.25
C GLY A 160 -17.27 -13.43 11.80
N PRO A 161 -17.59 -14.64 11.33
CA PRO A 161 -16.74 -15.50 10.47
C PRO A 161 -16.73 -15.03 9.01
N TYR A 162 -15.59 -15.25 8.32
CA TYR A 162 -15.44 -14.95 6.89
C TYR A 162 -15.32 -16.24 6.06
N ASN A 163 -15.77 -16.21 4.81
CA ASN A 163 -15.60 -17.33 3.88
C ASN A 163 -14.32 -17.21 3.05
N VAL A 164 -13.81 -15.98 2.89
CA VAL A 164 -12.60 -15.70 2.14
C VAL A 164 -11.97 -14.40 2.65
N ALA A 165 -10.64 -14.35 2.65
CA ALA A 165 -9.88 -13.14 2.90
C ALA A 165 -9.03 -12.77 1.67
N LEU A 166 -9.15 -11.51 1.23
CA LEU A 166 -8.28 -10.91 0.23
C LEU A 166 -7.19 -10.10 0.95
N LEU A 167 -5.93 -10.36 0.60
CA LEU A 167 -4.76 -9.64 1.12
C LEU A 167 -4.12 -8.83 -0.01
N SER A 168 -4.75 -7.73 -0.42
CA SER A 168 -4.25 -6.91 -1.51
C SER A 168 -3.03 -6.11 -1.06
N ASN A 169 -1.85 -6.46 -1.57
CA ASN A 169 -0.60 -5.74 -1.31
C ASN A 169 -0.24 -5.69 0.19
N ILE A 170 -0.35 -6.83 0.89
CA ILE A 170 0.02 -6.97 2.31
C ILE A 170 1.24 -7.85 2.51
N VAL A 171 1.19 -9.09 2.04
CA VAL A 171 2.21 -10.12 2.35
C VAL A 171 3.63 -9.77 1.91
N HIS A 172 3.78 -8.91 0.89
CA HIS A 172 5.08 -8.45 0.39
C HIS A 172 5.81 -7.47 1.32
N GLY A 173 5.07 -6.83 2.24
CA GLY A 173 5.63 -5.92 3.24
C GLY A 173 6.01 -6.60 4.55
N LEU A 174 5.70 -7.89 4.71
CA LEU A 174 5.89 -8.65 5.94
C LEU A 174 7.04 -9.64 5.81
N GLY A 175 7.79 -9.83 6.90
CA GLY A 175 8.77 -10.90 7.02
C GLY A 175 8.13 -12.28 7.06
N PRO A 176 8.90 -13.37 6.87
CA PRO A 176 8.35 -14.73 6.84
C PRO A 176 7.60 -15.14 8.11
N GLN A 177 8.07 -14.73 9.28
CA GLN A 177 7.42 -15.06 10.56
C GLN A 177 6.12 -14.27 10.75
N GLU A 178 6.10 -13.01 10.32
CA GLU A 178 4.91 -12.16 10.36
C GLU A 178 3.84 -12.68 9.41
N ASN A 179 4.22 -13.05 8.19
CA ASN A 179 3.33 -13.71 7.24
C ASN A 179 2.75 -15.01 7.81
N ARG A 180 3.57 -15.85 8.45
CA ARG A 180 3.07 -17.07 9.10
C ARG A 180 2.05 -16.74 10.19
N ARG A 181 2.36 -15.78 11.07
CA ARG A 181 1.46 -15.34 12.14
C ARG A 181 0.14 -14.82 11.57
N LEU A 182 0.19 -13.99 10.54
CA LEU A 182 -1.00 -13.44 9.90
C LEU A 182 -1.88 -14.52 9.29
N LEU A 183 -1.28 -15.46 8.54
CA LEU A 183 -2.02 -16.56 7.93
C LEU A 183 -2.66 -17.49 8.96
N THR A 184 -2.00 -17.75 10.10
CA THR A 184 -2.61 -18.50 11.21
C THR A 184 -3.82 -17.78 11.79
N ARG A 185 -3.72 -16.46 12.05
CA ARG A 185 -4.85 -15.67 12.55
C ARG A 185 -6.03 -15.68 11.58
N LEU A 186 -5.75 -15.54 10.28
CA LEU A 186 -6.78 -15.60 9.25
C LEU A 186 -7.44 -16.96 9.21
N TYR A 187 -6.67 -18.04 9.27
CA TYR A 187 -7.20 -19.41 9.31
C TYR A 187 -8.18 -19.59 10.47
N ASP A 188 -7.84 -19.09 11.66
CA ASP A 188 -8.71 -19.16 12.84
C ASP A 188 -9.99 -18.31 12.73
N ALA A 189 -9.99 -17.28 11.87
CA ALA A 189 -11.13 -16.38 11.61
C ALA A 189 -12.03 -16.83 10.44
N MET A 190 -11.66 -17.89 9.70
CA MET A 190 -12.46 -18.42 8.60
C MET A 190 -13.58 -19.35 9.11
N ALA A 191 -14.70 -19.41 8.37
CA ALA A 191 -15.84 -20.29 8.60
C ALA A 191 -15.61 -21.73 8.14
#